data_AF-A0A945Q2K9-F1
#
_entry.id   AF-A0A945Q2K9-F1
#
_cell.length_a   1.000
_cell.length_b   1.000
_cell.length_c   1.000
_cell.angle_alpha   90.00
_cell.angle_beta   90.00
_cell.angle_gamma   90.00
#
_symmetry.space_group_name_H-M   'P 1'
#
loop_
_entity.id
_entity.type
_entity.pdbx_description
1 polymer ?
#
loop_
_entity_poly.entity_id
_entity_poly.type
_entity_poly.pdbx_seq_one_letter_code
_entity_poly.pdbx_strand_id
1 'polypeptide(L)'
;MNMPHRRVTAGRISAIIGAIVAISVLAGVLVGLMLIPFAGSLGVLTRDLVRDFESLPEELNTPPLPERSVILASDGSVLATIYYQNRIEVPLDSIAPIMRQATISVEDSRFLEHNGVDFRGIVRAAASNASSG
;
A
#
# COMPACT_ATOMS: atom_id res chain seq x y z
N MET A 1 -74.81 0.43 -10.60
CA MET A 1 -73.41 0.71 -10.25
C MET A 1 -72.53 -0.11 -11.20
N ASN A 2 -72.28 0.39 -12.43
CA ASN A 2 -71.50 -0.34 -13.43
C ASN A 2 -70.07 0.21 -13.42
N MET A 3 -69.09 -0.61 -13.07
CA MET A 3 -67.68 -0.26 -13.26
C MET A 3 -67.31 -0.53 -14.73
N PRO A 4 -66.74 0.44 -15.46
CA PRO A 4 -66.28 0.19 -16.82
C PRO A 4 -65.04 -0.72 -16.81
N HIS A 5 -65.16 -1.90 -17.41
CA HIS A 5 -64.00 -2.75 -17.71
C HIS A 5 -63.15 -2.08 -18.79
N ARG A 6 -62.04 -1.46 -18.36
CA ARG A 6 -61.07 -0.84 -19.25
C ARG A 6 -60.33 -1.93 -20.02
N ARG A 7 -60.73 -2.16 -21.28
CA ARG A 7 -60.07 -3.14 -22.16
C ARG A 7 -58.67 -2.65 -22.53
N VAL A 8 -57.67 -3.48 -22.31
CA VAL A 8 -56.29 -3.21 -22.73
C VAL A 8 -56.19 -3.54 -24.22
N THR A 9 -55.91 -2.53 -25.05
CA THR A 9 -55.73 -2.70 -26.51
C THR A 9 -54.34 -3.24 -26.81
N ALA A 10 -54.19 -4.04 -27.87
CA ALA A 10 -52.89 -4.61 -28.29
C ALA A 10 -51.79 -3.55 -28.47
N GLY A 11 -52.14 -2.36 -28.98
CA GLY A 11 -51.20 -1.22 -29.10
C GLY A 11 -50.73 -0.63 -27.76
N ARG A 12 -51.51 -0.78 -26.68
CA ARG A 12 -51.07 -0.40 -25.33
C ARG A 12 -50.07 -1.40 -24.76
N ILE A 13 -50.24 -2.69 -25.07
CA ILE A 13 -49.34 -3.75 -24.61
C ILE A 13 -47.97 -3.62 -25.30
N SER A 14 -47.94 -3.42 -26.62
CA SER A 14 -46.69 -3.23 -27.36
C SER A 14 -45.93 -1.97 -26.92
N ALA A 15 -46.64 -0.88 -26.64
CA ALA A 15 -46.05 0.34 -26.11
C ALA A 15 -45.42 0.14 -24.72
N ILE A 16 -46.07 -0.61 -23.83
CA ILE A 16 -45.54 -0.93 -22.50
C ILE A 16 -44.29 -1.80 -22.62
N ILE A 17 -44.30 -2.83 -23.46
CA ILE A 17 -43.13 -3.70 -23.70
C ILE A 17 -41.96 -2.87 -24.25
N GLY A 18 -42.20 -2.03 -25.24
CA GLY A 18 -41.18 -1.14 -25.81
C GLY A 18 -40.57 -0.19 -24.77
N ALA A 19 -41.40 0.38 -23.89
CA ALA A 19 -40.93 1.24 -22.81
C ALA A 19 -40.06 0.49 -21.79
N ILE A 20 -40.46 -0.73 -21.40
CA ILE A 20 -39.68 -1.57 -20.47
C ILE A 20 -38.31 -1.89 -21.07
N VAL A 21 -38.26 -2.26 -22.35
CA VAL A 21 -36.99 -2.53 -23.06
C VAL A 21 -36.10 -1.29 -23.11
N ALA A 22 -36.66 -0.13 -23.48
CA ALA A 22 -35.89 1.12 -23.53
C ALA A 22 -35.32 1.52 -22.17
N ILE A 23 -36.12 1.41 -21.10
CA ILE A 23 -35.67 1.71 -19.73
C ILE A 23 -34.60 0.71 -19.28
N SER A 24 -34.74 -0.56 -19.62
CA SER A 24 -33.76 -1.61 -19.28
C SER A 24 -32.41 -1.36 -19.94
N VAL A 25 -32.41 -0.98 -21.23
CA VAL A 25 -31.20 -0.60 -21.97
C VAL A 25 -30.57 0.64 -21.36
N LEU A 26 -31.35 1.68 -21.07
CA LEU A 26 -30.85 2.91 -20.47
C LEU A 26 -30.25 2.67 -19.08
N ALA A 27 -30.91 1.85 -18.25
CA ALA A 27 -30.40 1.46 -16.94
C ALA A 27 -29.08 0.69 -17.06
N GLY A 28 -28.96 -0.24 -18.01
CA GLY A 28 -27.73 -0.97 -18.28
C GLY A 28 -26.58 -0.05 -18.69
N VAL A 29 -26.84 0.92 -19.56
CA VAL A 29 -25.84 1.92 -19.98
C VAL A 29 -25.40 2.80 -18.79
N LEU A 30 -26.34 3.27 -17.98
CA LEU A 30 -26.03 4.08 -16.80
C LEU A 30 -25.17 3.31 -15.78
N VAL A 31 -25.52 2.05 -15.50
CA VAL A 31 -24.71 1.19 -14.62
C VAL A 31 -23.33 0.96 -15.23
N GLY A 32 -23.25 0.67 -16.53
CA GLY A 32 -21.98 0.51 -17.23
C GLY A 32 -21.08 1.74 -17.09
N LEU A 33 -21.61 2.93 -17.37
CA LEU A 33 -20.88 4.19 -17.25
C LEU A 33 -20.43 4.49 -15.82
N MET A 34 -21.22 4.12 -14.81
CA MET A 34 -20.87 4.29 -13.39
C MET A 34 -19.71 3.37 -12.97
N LEU A 35 -19.57 2.21 -13.60
CA LEU A 35 -18.49 1.26 -13.32
C LEU A 35 -17.17 1.61 -14.03
N ILE A 36 -17.21 2.36 -15.13
CA ILE A 36 -16.01 2.79 -15.88
C ILE A 36 -14.98 3.49 -14.99
N PRO A 37 -15.31 4.53 -14.18
CA PRO A 37 -14.30 5.20 -13.36
C PRO A 37 -13.68 4.26 -12.32
N PHE A 38 -14.44 3.31 -11.78
CA PHE A 38 -13.96 2.36 -10.80
C PHE A 38 -13.01 1.32 -11.41
N ALA A 39 -13.42 0.71 -12.53
CA ALA A 39 -12.58 -0.24 -13.26
C ALA A 39 -11.32 0.45 -13.83
N GLY A 40 -11.48 1.66 -14.36
CA GLY A 40 -10.38 2.48 -14.85
C GLY A 40 -9.40 2.86 -13.73
N SER A 41 -9.89 3.30 -12.57
CA SER A 41 -9.02 3.67 -11.44
C SER A 41 -8.26 2.47 -10.88
N LEU A 42 -8.90 1.30 -10.80
CA LEU A 42 -8.23 0.06 -10.40
C LEU A 42 -7.12 -0.32 -11.39
N GLY A 43 -7.39 -0.18 -12.69
CA GLY A 43 -6.41 -0.43 -13.75
C GLY A 43 -5.21 0.51 -13.67
N VAL A 44 -5.44 1.81 -13.47
CA VAL A 44 -4.37 2.81 -13.30
C VAL A 44 -3.55 2.50 -12.05
N LEU A 45 -4.19 2.28 -10.90
CA LEU A 45 -3.50 1.94 -9.65
C LEU A 45 -2.62 0.70 -9.81
N THR A 46 -3.15 -0.37 -10.40
CA THR A 46 -2.40 -1.61 -10.61
C THR A 46 -1.19 -1.39 -11.52
N ARG A 47 -1.36 -0.62 -12.60
CA ARG A 47 -0.27 -0.29 -13.52
C ARG A 47 0.82 0.52 -12.84
N ASP A 48 0.44 1.49 -12.00
CA ASP A 48 1.39 2.34 -11.29
C ASP A 48 2.17 1.54 -10.25
N LEU A 49 1.49 0.68 -9.48
CA LEU A 49 2.17 -0.24 -8.56
C LEU A 49 3.20 -1.13 -9.28
N VAL A 50 2.84 -1.72 -10.41
CA VAL A 50 3.76 -2.57 -11.19
C VAL A 50 4.95 -1.76 -11.69
N ARG A 51 4.73 -0.56 -12.24
CA ARG A 51 5.80 0.33 -12.69
C ARG A 51 6.75 0.72 -11.58
N ASP A 52 6.21 1.05 -10.40
CA ASP A 52 7.01 1.42 -9.24
C ASP A 52 7.89 0.24 -8.82
N PHE A 53 7.34 -0.97 -8.78
CA PHE A 53 8.10 -2.19 -8.52
C PHE A 53 9.19 -2.45 -9.56
N GLU A 54 8.87 -2.31 -10.86
CA GLU A 54 9.84 -2.47 -11.95
C GLU A 54 10.91 -1.38 -11.97
N SER A 55 10.64 -0.22 -11.36
CA SER A 55 11.60 0.89 -11.25
C SER A 55 12.63 0.70 -10.13
N LEU A 56 12.40 -0.26 -9.24
CA LEU A 56 13.37 -0.59 -8.20
C LEU A 56 14.63 -1.19 -8.83
N PRO A 57 15.82 -0.86 -8.32
CA PRO A 57 17.04 -1.45 -8.83
C PRO A 57 17.03 -2.96 -8.53
N GLU A 58 17.43 -3.76 -9.51
CA GLU A 58 17.51 -5.23 -9.40
C GLU A 58 18.46 -5.66 -8.28
N GLU A 59 19.52 -4.86 -8.05
CA GLU A 59 20.44 -5.01 -6.92
C GLU A 59 20.43 -3.76 -6.04
N LEU A 60 20.30 -3.98 -4.74
CA LEU A 60 20.46 -2.92 -3.76
C LEU A 60 21.93 -2.50 -3.71
N ASN A 61 22.22 -1.26 -4.10
CA ASN A 61 23.53 -0.68 -3.92
C ASN A 61 23.76 -0.43 -2.41
N THR A 62 24.63 -1.24 -1.80
CA THR A 62 25.05 -1.10 -0.40
C THR A 62 26.49 -0.59 -0.35
N PRO A 63 26.72 0.72 -0.56
CA PRO A 63 28.06 1.27 -0.44
C PRO A 63 28.56 1.12 1.00
N PRO A 64 29.87 0.94 1.22
CA PRO A 64 30.44 0.85 2.55
C PRO A 64 30.07 2.09 3.36
N LEU A 65 29.66 1.87 4.61
CA LEU A 65 29.23 2.93 5.50
C LEU A 65 30.45 3.78 5.88
N PRO A 66 30.32 5.10 6.03
CA PRO A 66 31.42 5.93 6.51
C PRO A 66 31.80 5.50 7.93
N GLU A 67 33.04 5.06 8.10
CA GLU A 67 33.60 4.64 9.39
C GLU A 67 34.60 5.65 9.94
N ARG A 68 34.87 5.57 11.25
CA ARG A 68 35.93 6.35 11.87
C ARG A 68 37.30 5.71 11.65
N SER A 69 38.30 6.53 11.34
CA SER A 69 39.71 6.15 11.34
C SER A 69 40.36 6.50 12.68
N VAL A 70 41.22 5.62 13.21
CA VAL A 70 41.92 5.84 14.47
C VAL A 70 43.42 5.95 14.20
N ILE A 71 44.03 7.06 14.62
CA ILE A 71 45.49 7.28 14.57
C ILE A 71 46.08 6.82 15.89
N LEU A 72 47.05 5.91 15.82
CA LEU A 72 47.73 5.33 16.98
C LEU A 72 49.17 5.85 17.07
N ALA A 73 49.70 5.98 18.29
CA ALA A 73 51.11 6.19 18.57
C ALA A 73 51.90 4.88 18.44
N SER A 74 53.24 4.97 18.48
CA SER A 74 54.11 3.79 18.39
C SER A 74 53.94 2.77 19.51
N ASP A 75 53.39 3.19 20.65
CA ASP A 75 53.04 2.34 21.79
C ASP A 75 51.61 1.76 21.72
N GLY A 76 50.86 2.08 20.66
CA GLY A 76 49.48 1.65 20.46
C GLY A 76 48.42 2.54 21.11
N SER A 77 48.80 3.62 21.81
CA SER A 77 47.82 4.57 22.38
C SER A 77 47.13 5.39 21.29
N VAL A 78 45.87 5.77 21.51
CA VAL A 78 45.09 6.55 20.53
C VAL A 78 45.53 8.02 20.58
N LEU A 79 45.99 8.55 19.45
CA LEU A 79 46.34 9.96 19.28
C LEU A 79 45.14 10.79 18.81
N ALA A 80 44.40 10.27 17.83
CA ALA A 80 43.26 10.98 17.25
C ALA A 80 42.27 10.00 16.62
N THR A 81 41.04 10.46 16.46
CA THR A 81 40.03 9.78 15.63
C THR A 81 39.54 10.77 14.58
N ILE A 82 39.55 10.36 13.32
CA ILE A 82 39.11 11.17 12.18
C ILE A 82 37.87 10.52 11.58
N TYR A 83 36.81 11.29 11.39
CA TYR A 83 35.57 10.78 10.81
C TYR A 83 34.71 11.89 10.22
N TYR A 84 33.88 11.52 9.23
CA TYR A 84 32.70 12.29 8.85
C TYR A 84 31.51 11.95 9.74
N GLN A 85 31.36 10.66 10.06
CA GLN A 85 30.37 10.14 11.01
C GLN A 85 31.08 9.22 12.01
N ASN A 86 30.81 9.41 13.30
CA ASN A 86 31.38 8.55 14.34
C ASN A 86 30.63 7.20 14.34
N ARG A 87 31.01 6.31 13.43
CA ARG A 87 30.41 4.99 13.23
C ARG A 87 31.48 3.90 13.29
N ILE A 88 31.04 2.75 13.79
CA ILE A 88 31.78 1.49 13.87
C ILE A 88 30.82 0.42 13.37
N GLU A 89 31.23 -0.35 12.37
CA GLU A 89 30.50 -1.54 11.94
C GLU A 89 30.67 -2.66 12.98
N VAL A 90 29.54 -3.25 13.39
CA VAL A 90 29.50 -4.33 14.36
C VAL A 90 28.63 -5.46 13.80
N PRO A 91 29.17 -6.67 13.64
CA PRO A 91 28.40 -7.85 13.25
C PRO A 91 27.23 -8.13 14.21
N LEU A 92 26.11 -8.61 13.68
CA LEU A 92 24.87 -8.81 14.47
C LEU A 92 25.03 -9.79 15.65
N ASP A 93 25.91 -10.77 15.52
CA ASP A 93 26.26 -11.75 16.55
C ASP A 93 27.12 -11.17 17.68
N SER A 94 27.79 -10.05 17.42
CA SER A 94 28.53 -9.26 18.43
C SER A 94 27.62 -8.32 19.23
N ILE A 95 26.34 -8.20 18.87
CA ILE A 95 25.35 -7.39 19.59
C ILE A 95 24.67 -8.23 20.66
N ALA A 96 24.67 -7.73 21.90
CA ALA A 96 24.03 -8.40 23.03
C ALA A 96 22.55 -8.74 22.71
N PRO A 97 22.07 -9.97 23.01
CA PRO A 97 20.70 -10.40 22.69
C PRO A 97 19.61 -9.45 23.22
N ILE A 98 19.82 -8.89 24.43
CA ILE A 98 18.91 -7.94 25.04
C ILE A 98 18.79 -6.63 24.24
N MET A 99 19.88 -6.15 23.64
CA MET A 99 19.85 -4.94 22.81
C MET A 99 19.10 -5.17 21.50
N ARG A 100 19.29 -6.35 20.89
CA ARG A 100 18.53 -6.75 19.70
C ARG A 100 17.04 -6.82 20.01
N GLN A 101 16.67 -7.47 21.12
CA GLN A 101 15.27 -7.60 21.53
C GLN A 101 14.63 -6.25 21.89
N ALA A 102 15.35 -5.37 22.59
CA ALA A 102 14.88 -4.04 22.93
C ALA A 102 14.59 -3.21 21.67
N THR A 103 15.51 -3.21 20.71
CA THR A 103 15.35 -2.47 19.44
C THR A 103 14.14 -2.97 18.66
N ILE A 104 14.02 -4.30 18.48
CA ILE A 104 12.86 -4.91 17.82
C ILE A 104 11.58 -4.52 18.56
N SER A 105 11.55 -4.60 19.89
CA SER A 105 10.34 -4.30 20.66
C SER A 105 9.85 -2.86 20.53
N VAL A 106 10.76 -1.90 20.34
CA VAL A 106 10.44 -0.46 20.22
C VAL A 106 10.06 -0.08 18.78
N GLU A 107 10.85 -0.52 17.79
CA GLU A 107 10.67 -0.10 16.40
C GLU A 107 9.59 -0.93 15.68
N ASP A 108 9.63 -2.26 15.84
CA ASP A 108 8.70 -3.19 15.21
C ASP A 108 8.59 -4.47 16.02
N SER A 109 7.70 -4.47 17.00
CA SER A 109 7.55 -5.58 17.96
C SER A 109 7.16 -6.92 17.31
N ARG A 110 6.70 -6.90 16.05
CA ARG A 110 6.33 -8.09 15.27
C ARG A 110 7.25 -8.33 14.09
N PHE A 111 8.43 -7.70 14.07
CA PHE A 111 9.42 -7.83 13.00
C PHE A 111 9.70 -9.29 12.59
N LEU A 112 9.79 -10.19 13.58
CA LEU A 112 10.06 -11.62 13.36
C LEU A 112 8.82 -12.45 12.95
N GLU A 113 7.62 -11.86 13.01
CA GLU A 113 6.35 -12.53 12.70
C GLU A 113 5.90 -12.29 11.25
N HIS A 114 6.54 -11.37 10.51
CA HIS A 114 6.16 -11.03 9.15
C HIS A 114 7.33 -10.95 8.18
N ASN A 115 7.07 -11.23 6.90
CA ASN A 115 8.08 -11.28 5.84
C ASN A 115 8.31 -9.90 5.19
N GLY A 116 8.56 -8.88 6.02
CA GLY A 116 8.87 -7.51 5.58
C GLY A 116 7.70 -6.54 5.46
N VAL A 117 6.44 -7.02 5.41
CA VAL A 117 5.25 -6.17 5.37
C VAL A 117 4.29 -6.47 6.52
N ASP A 118 4.08 -5.49 7.40
CA ASP A 118 3.12 -5.56 8.49
C ASP A 118 1.73 -5.03 8.07
N PHE A 119 0.90 -5.90 7.49
CA PHE A 119 -0.47 -5.53 7.08
C PHE A 119 -1.34 -5.03 8.23
N ARG A 120 -1.18 -5.61 9.44
CA ARG A 120 -1.92 -5.15 10.62
C ARG A 120 -1.49 -3.74 11.02
N GLY A 121 -0.19 -3.44 10.92
CA GLY A 121 0.36 -2.11 11.12
C GLY A 121 -0.18 -1.09 10.13
N ILE A 122 -0.23 -1.45 8.85
CA ILE A 122 -0.77 -0.59 7.78
C ILE A 122 -2.24 -0.27 8.04
N VAL A 123 -3.07 -1.28 8.31
CA VAL A 123 -4.51 -1.06 8.58
C VAL A 123 -4.71 -0.23 9.84
N ARG A 124 -3.95 -0.49 10.91
CA ARG A 124 -3.99 0.30 12.14
C ARG A 124 -3.61 1.76 11.89
N ALA A 125 -2.55 2.00 11.12
CA ALA A 125 -2.10 3.35 10.77
C ALA A 125 -3.15 4.09 9.91
N ALA A 126 -3.72 3.41 8.91
CA ALA A 126 -4.78 3.98 8.07
C ALA A 126 -6.02 4.36 8.89
N ALA A 127 -6.46 3.48 9.80
CA ALA A 127 -7.58 3.75 10.70
C ALA A 127 -7.28 4.93 11.65
N SER A 128 -6.08 4.95 12.24
CA SER A 128 -5.63 6.06 13.11
C SER A 128 -5.61 7.39 12.37
N ASN A 129 -5.11 7.41 11.12
CA ASN A 129 -5.07 8.63 10.30
C ASN A 129 -6.47 9.10 9.92
N ALA A 130 -7.39 8.17 9.63
CA ALA A 130 -8.78 8.51 9.32
C ALA A 130 -9.56 9.04 10.54
N SER A 131 -9.27 8.55 11.75
CA SER A 131 -9.91 9.02 12.98
C SER A 131 -9.28 10.29 13.57
N SER A 132 -8.06 10.63 13.16
CA SER A 132 -7.30 11.78 13.65
C SER A 132 -7.32 12.97 12.68
N GLY A 133 -8.20 12.93 11.66
CA GLY A 133 -8.41 14.00 10.70
C GLY A 133 -8.87 15.31 11.34
#